data_AF-A0A3P8KK69-F1
#
_entry.id   AF-A0A3P8KK69-F1
#
_cell.length_a   1.000
_cell.length_b   1.000
_cell.length_c   1.000
_cell.angle_alpha   90.00
_cell.angle_beta   90.00
_cell.angle_gamma   90.00
#
_symmetry.space_group_name_H-M   'P 1'
#
loop_
_entity.id
_entity.type
_entity.pdbx_description
1 polymer ?
#
loop_
_entity_poly.entity_id
_entity_poly.type
_entity_poly.pdbx_seq_one_letter_code
_entity_poly.pdbx_strand_id
1 'polypeptide(L)'
;MAIYGDQLNALRIGQEQRDRLINSFSAIIREFDADYLDEMRGIACASGVSLEAIVMINARTEVIAQARSMQQCQTPHDDSIKDGCTGAVILPQRSPHGKLIHGQNWDWRAECAESSVVVKIKRQQGPDVLTFVEAGGLGRSGMNSAGIAITANYLRCERDYQQQGVPAVPDPS
;
A
#
# COMPACT_ATOMS: atom_id res chain seq x y z
N MET A 1 0.28 -13.78 -9.04
CA MET A 1 1.23 -12.99 -8.22
C MET A 1 2.53 -12.68 -8.99
N ALA A 2 2.44 -12.37 -10.30
CA ALA A 2 3.61 -12.23 -11.17
C ALA A 2 4.21 -10.81 -11.17
N ILE A 3 3.38 -9.77 -11.02
CA ILE A 3 3.76 -8.38 -11.32
C ILE A 3 4.88 -7.83 -10.42
N TYR A 4 4.87 -8.12 -9.11
CA TYR A 4 5.90 -7.57 -8.18
C TYR A 4 7.18 -8.41 -8.16
N GLY A 5 7.07 -9.71 -8.41
CA GLY A 5 8.24 -10.56 -8.62
C GLY A 5 9.07 -10.09 -9.82
N ASP A 6 8.40 -9.60 -10.88
CA ASP A 6 9.06 -9.12 -12.09
C ASP A 6 9.92 -7.87 -11.87
N GLN A 7 9.54 -6.97 -10.95
CA GLN A 7 10.36 -5.79 -10.64
C GLN A 7 11.64 -6.15 -9.88
N LEU A 8 11.55 -7.04 -8.90
CA LEU A 8 12.73 -7.56 -8.20
C LEU A 8 13.61 -8.41 -9.13
N ASN A 9 13.00 -9.15 -10.07
CA ASN A 9 13.72 -9.86 -11.13
C ASN A 9 14.49 -8.88 -12.03
N ALA A 10 13.87 -7.78 -12.46
CA ALA A 10 14.50 -6.76 -13.30
C ALA A 10 15.69 -6.09 -12.59
N LEU A 11 15.58 -5.90 -11.27
CA LEU A 11 16.67 -5.41 -10.41
C LEU A 11 17.70 -6.48 -10.05
N ARG A 12 17.59 -7.71 -10.60
CA ARG A 12 18.51 -8.84 -10.33
C ARG A 12 18.66 -9.15 -8.84
N ILE A 13 17.62 -8.93 -8.05
CA ILE A 13 17.60 -9.28 -6.63
C ILE A 13 17.43 -10.79 -6.52
N GLY A 14 18.45 -11.47 -5.98
CA GLY A 14 18.43 -12.92 -5.76
C GLY A 14 17.48 -13.32 -4.62
N GLN A 15 17.10 -14.60 -4.56
CA GLN A 15 16.11 -15.10 -3.58
C GLN A 15 16.51 -14.76 -2.14
N GLU A 16 17.76 -15.00 -1.76
CA GLU A 16 18.25 -14.70 -0.42
C GLU A 16 18.13 -13.20 -0.05
N GLN A 17 18.37 -12.31 -1.02
CA GLN A 17 18.20 -10.86 -0.81
C GLN A 17 16.72 -10.48 -0.65
N ARG A 18 15.82 -11.14 -1.41
CA ARG A 18 14.37 -10.94 -1.26
C ARG A 18 13.91 -11.36 0.13
N ASP A 19 14.32 -12.53 0.57
CA ASP A 19 13.94 -13.06 1.87
C ASP A 19 14.41 -12.12 2.98
N ARG A 20 15.64 -11.58 2.89
CA ARG A 20 16.13 -10.57 3.84
C ARG A 20 15.31 -9.28 3.83
N LEU A 21 14.99 -8.74 2.65
CA LEU A 21 14.17 -7.53 2.51
C LEU A 21 12.79 -7.74 3.14
N ILE A 22 12.10 -8.81 2.76
CA ILE A 22 10.75 -9.11 3.24
C ILE A 22 10.74 -9.38 4.75
N ASN A 23 11.72 -10.11 5.27
CA ASN A 23 11.84 -10.33 6.71
C ASN A 23 12.08 -9.02 7.47
N SER A 24 12.89 -8.11 6.91
CA SER A 24 13.11 -6.78 7.51
C SER A 24 11.82 -5.98 7.57
N PHE A 25 11.04 -5.93 6.49
CA PHE A 25 9.77 -5.19 6.48
C PHE A 25 8.71 -5.86 7.35
N SER A 26 8.67 -7.19 7.40
CA SER A 26 7.79 -7.92 8.30
C SER A 26 8.06 -7.58 9.77
N ALA A 27 9.34 -7.41 10.14
CA ALA A 27 9.73 -6.98 11.47
C ALA A 27 9.27 -5.54 11.77
N ILE A 28 9.47 -4.61 10.83
CA ILE A 28 9.03 -3.21 10.97
C ILE A 28 7.50 -3.12 11.12
N ILE A 29 6.76 -3.84 10.27
CA ILE A 29 5.28 -3.88 10.34
C ILE A 29 4.84 -4.38 11.71
N ARG A 30 5.45 -5.46 12.21
CA ARG A 30 5.11 -6.03 13.52
C ARG A 30 5.46 -5.10 14.68
N GLU A 31 6.58 -4.38 14.59
CA GLU A 31 7.00 -3.43 15.62
C GLU A 31 6.05 -2.23 15.66
N PHE A 32 5.53 -1.81 14.50
CA PHE A 32 4.52 -0.76 14.42
C PHE A 32 3.18 -1.20 15.01
N ASP A 33 2.65 -2.33 14.54
CA ASP A 33 1.46 -2.96 15.10
C ASP A 33 1.44 -4.47 14.75
N ALA A 34 1.36 -5.32 15.78
CA ALA A 34 1.35 -6.76 15.59
C ALA A 34 0.09 -7.25 14.87
N ASP A 35 -1.03 -6.55 15.04
CA ASP A 35 -2.31 -6.92 14.46
C ASP A 35 -2.26 -6.87 12.92
N TYR A 36 -1.46 -5.98 12.34
CA TYR A 36 -1.28 -5.91 10.88
C TYR A 36 -0.58 -7.15 10.33
N LEU A 37 0.45 -7.65 11.02
CA LEU A 37 1.12 -8.85 10.57
C LEU A 37 0.21 -10.09 10.72
N ASP A 38 -0.60 -10.13 11.77
CA ASP A 38 -1.57 -11.21 11.99
C ASP A 38 -2.70 -11.19 10.94
N GLU A 39 -3.19 -10.02 10.55
CA GLU A 39 -4.14 -9.87 9.44
C GLU A 39 -3.53 -10.34 8.12
N MET A 40 -2.29 -9.93 7.81
CA MET A 40 -1.56 -10.41 6.62
C MET A 40 -1.39 -11.93 6.62
N ARG A 41 -1.11 -12.54 7.78
CA ARG A 41 -1.04 -14.01 7.93
C ARG A 41 -2.39 -14.67 7.69
N GLY A 42 -3.48 -14.08 8.19
CA GLY A 42 -4.84 -14.56 7.95
C GLY A 42 -5.19 -14.57 6.47
N ILE A 43 -4.90 -13.46 5.78
CA ILE A 43 -5.09 -13.33 4.32
C ILE A 43 -4.27 -14.39 3.57
N ALA A 44 -2.98 -14.54 3.91
CA ALA A 44 -2.10 -15.52 3.27
C ALA A 44 -2.62 -16.95 3.43
N CYS A 45 -2.99 -17.33 4.67
CA CYS A 45 -3.55 -18.64 4.99
C CYS A 45 -4.84 -18.93 4.21
N ALA A 46 -5.79 -17.99 4.20
CA ALA A 46 -7.09 -18.18 3.53
C ALA A 46 -6.99 -18.22 2.01
N SER A 47 -6.03 -17.49 1.43
CA SER A 47 -5.83 -17.44 -0.03
C SER A 47 -4.85 -18.49 -0.56
N GLY A 48 -4.16 -19.22 0.33
CA GLY A 48 -3.15 -20.23 -0.05
C GLY A 48 -1.89 -19.63 -0.68
N VAL A 49 -1.65 -18.33 -0.50
CA VAL A 49 -0.43 -17.66 -0.95
C VAL A 49 0.56 -17.50 0.20
N SER A 50 1.82 -17.21 -0.12
CA SER A 50 2.85 -17.05 0.90
C SER A 50 2.71 -15.71 1.62
N LEU A 51 3.09 -15.65 2.91
CA LEU A 51 3.06 -14.41 3.70
C LEU A 51 3.93 -13.33 3.07
N GLU A 52 5.09 -13.72 2.54
CA GLU A 52 6.04 -12.86 1.87
C GLU A 52 5.37 -12.07 0.75
N ALA A 53 4.51 -12.74 0.01
CA ALA A 53 3.86 -12.13 -1.13
C ALA A 53 2.72 -11.19 -0.71
N ILE A 54 2.05 -11.42 0.42
CA ILE A 54 1.13 -10.45 1.05
C ILE A 54 1.91 -9.23 1.60
N VAL A 55 3.04 -9.45 2.25
CA VAL A 55 3.93 -8.37 2.72
C VAL A 55 4.42 -7.53 1.54
N MET A 56 4.78 -8.17 0.42
CA MET A 56 5.17 -7.46 -0.81
C MET A 56 4.07 -6.57 -1.36
N ILE A 57 2.80 -6.94 -1.23
CA ILE A 57 1.68 -6.09 -1.66
C ILE A 57 1.58 -4.85 -0.77
N ASN A 58 1.75 -5.00 0.55
CA ASN A 58 1.56 -3.94 1.54
C ASN A 58 2.79 -3.03 1.75
N ALA A 59 3.99 -3.51 1.43
CA ALA A 59 5.25 -2.77 1.56
C ALA A 59 5.95 -2.55 0.21
N ARG A 60 5.20 -2.66 -0.91
CA ARG A 60 5.73 -2.66 -2.27
C ARG A 60 6.68 -1.50 -2.53
N THR A 61 6.23 -0.29 -2.23
CA THR A 61 6.95 0.96 -2.52
C THR A 61 8.29 0.99 -1.82
N GLU A 62 8.33 0.58 -0.56
CA GLU A 62 9.50 0.60 0.30
C GLU A 62 10.47 -0.53 -0.05
N VAL A 63 9.95 -1.75 -0.32
CA VAL A 63 10.78 -2.89 -0.75
C VAL A 63 11.47 -2.60 -2.07
N ILE A 64 10.75 -2.06 -3.06
CA ILE A 64 11.33 -1.72 -4.36
C ILE A 64 12.35 -0.59 -4.23
N ALA A 65 12.06 0.46 -3.44
CA ALA A 65 13.02 1.53 -3.21
C ALA A 65 14.30 1.03 -2.54
N GLN A 66 14.18 0.15 -1.54
CA GLN A 66 15.35 -0.44 -0.87
C GLN A 66 16.13 -1.37 -1.81
N ALA A 67 15.45 -2.16 -2.64
CA ALA A 67 16.08 -3.00 -3.66
C ALA A 67 16.88 -2.17 -4.68
N ARG A 68 16.33 -1.03 -5.13
CA ARG A 68 17.04 -0.11 -6.04
C ARG A 68 18.27 0.51 -5.40
N SER A 69 18.18 0.87 -4.11
CA SER A 69 19.33 1.34 -3.32
C SER A 69 20.43 0.28 -3.23
N MET A 70 20.09 -0.98 -2.97
CA MET A 70 21.05 -2.11 -2.96
C MET A 70 21.77 -2.30 -4.30
N GLN A 71 21.08 -2.02 -5.40
CA GLN A 71 21.63 -2.11 -6.76
C GLN A 71 22.31 -0.81 -7.23
N GLN A 72 22.48 0.18 -6.34
CA GLN A 72 23.11 1.46 -6.65
C GLN A 72 22.49 2.17 -7.85
N CYS A 73 21.17 2.02 -8.02
CA CYS A 73 20.43 2.77 -9.01
C CYS A 73 20.49 4.27 -8.69
N GLN A 74 20.57 5.11 -9.73
CA GLN A 74 20.70 6.56 -9.57
C GLN A 74 19.53 7.20 -8.82
N THR A 75 18.35 6.57 -8.86
CA THR A 75 17.12 7.05 -8.23
C THR A 75 16.42 5.91 -7.49
N PRO A 76 15.90 6.15 -6.28
CA PRO A 76 15.11 5.17 -5.52
C PRO A 76 13.72 4.96 -6.12
N HIS A 77 13.27 5.84 -7.03
CA HIS A 77 12.01 5.71 -7.76
C HIS A 77 12.23 4.96 -9.08
N ASP A 78 11.24 4.16 -9.46
CA ASP A 78 11.18 3.55 -10.78
C ASP A 78 10.42 4.46 -11.74
N ASP A 79 11.15 5.18 -12.59
CA ASP A 79 10.58 6.11 -13.58
C ASP A 79 9.82 5.40 -14.71
N SER A 80 9.93 4.07 -14.82
CA SER A 80 9.12 3.28 -15.75
C SER A 80 7.67 3.14 -15.29
N ILE A 81 7.41 3.33 -13.99
CA ILE A 81 6.06 3.29 -13.42
C ILE A 81 5.44 4.68 -13.56
N LYS A 82 4.45 4.79 -14.45
CA LYS A 82 3.58 5.95 -14.55
C LYS A 82 2.41 5.77 -13.58
N ASP A 83 2.52 6.41 -12.42
CA ASP A 83 1.42 6.57 -11.46
C ASP A 83 0.93 8.02 -11.51
N GLY A 84 -0.38 8.18 -11.52
CA GLY A 84 -1.05 9.46 -11.33
C GLY A 84 -2.20 9.32 -10.34
N CYS A 85 -2.30 10.24 -9.39
CA CYS A 85 -3.47 10.35 -8.53
C CYS A 85 -3.98 11.78 -8.62
N THR A 86 -5.29 11.95 -8.79
CA THR A 86 -5.94 13.27 -8.71
C THR A 86 -7.05 13.20 -7.67
N GLY A 87 -6.94 13.99 -6.61
CA GLY A 87 -7.95 14.09 -5.55
C GLY A 87 -8.65 15.43 -5.58
N ALA A 88 -9.93 15.46 -5.22
CA ALA A 88 -10.72 16.67 -5.05
C ALA A 88 -11.59 16.59 -3.80
N VAL A 89 -11.65 17.70 -3.07
CA VAL A 89 -12.50 17.87 -1.89
C VAL A 89 -13.32 19.15 -2.06
N ILE A 90 -14.64 19.02 -2.02
CA ILE A 90 -15.59 20.14 -2.07
C ILE A 90 -16.23 20.25 -0.69
N LEU A 91 -15.96 21.35 0.00
CA LEU A 91 -16.52 21.62 1.32
C LEU A 91 -18.03 21.81 1.27
N PRO A 92 -18.77 21.50 2.36
CA PRO A 92 -20.23 21.64 2.42
C PRO A 92 -20.76 22.96 1.88
N GLN A 93 -20.11 24.08 2.21
CA GLN A 93 -20.49 25.44 1.81
C GLN A 93 -20.40 25.70 0.30
N ARG A 94 -19.68 24.84 -0.43
CA ARG A 94 -19.46 24.92 -1.88
C ARG A 94 -20.17 23.79 -2.64
N SER A 95 -20.92 22.95 -1.94
CA SER A 95 -21.68 21.83 -2.52
C SER A 95 -23.15 22.20 -2.72
N PRO A 96 -23.85 21.67 -3.76
CA PRO A 96 -25.28 21.95 -3.99
C PRO A 96 -26.21 21.49 -2.85
N HIS A 97 -25.78 20.53 -2.03
CA HIS A 97 -26.61 19.90 -1.00
C HIS A 97 -26.10 20.12 0.43
N GLY A 98 -25.12 21.00 0.63
CA GLY A 98 -24.54 21.23 1.97
C GLY A 98 -23.79 20.03 2.55
N LYS A 99 -23.26 19.14 1.69
CA LYS A 99 -22.53 17.92 2.08
C LYS A 99 -21.10 17.96 1.55
N LEU A 100 -20.16 17.39 2.31
CA LEU A 100 -18.79 17.17 1.83
C LEU A 100 -18.82 16.23 0.62
N ILE A 101 -18.12 16.58 -0.46
CA ILE A 101 -17.87 15.69 -1.59
C ILE A 101 -16.37 15.44 -1.64
N HIS A 102 -15.97 14.18 -1.56
CA HIS A 102 -14.57 13.75 -1.62
C HIS A 102 -14.45 12.67 -2.69
N GLY A 103 -13.57 12.89 -3.65
CA GLY A 103 -13.33 11.93 -4.72
C GLY A 103 -11.85 11.90 -5.10
N GLN A 104 -11.43 10.75 -5.62
CA GLN A 104 -10.09 10.59 -6.16
C GLN A 104 -10.13 9.65 -7.37
N ASN A 105 -9.42 10.02 -8.43
CA ASN A 105 -9.02 9.09 -9.47
C ASN A 105 -7.66 8.49 -9.10
N TRP A 106 -7.55 7.17 -9.27
CA TRP A 106 -6.29 6.44 -9.12
C TRP A 106 -5.89 5.89 -10.48
N ASP A 107 -5.00 6.60 -11.15
CA ASP A 107 -4.46 6.27 -12.45
C ASP A 107 -3.23 5.39 -12.24
N TRP A 108 -3.47 4.11 -11.95
CA TRP A 108 -2.44 3.10 -11.78
C TRP A 108 -2.39 2.15 -13.00
N ARG A 109 -1.54 1.13 -12.93
CA ARG A 109 -1.41 0.10 -13.96
C ARG A 109 -2.75 -0.58 -14.25
N ALA A 110 -3.08 -0.73 -15.54
CA ALA A 110 -4.32 -1.38 -15.99
C ALA A 110 -4.47 -2.79 -15.40
N GLU A 111 -3.35 -3.50 -15.18
CA GLU A 111 -3.35 -4.84 -14.60
C GLU A 111 -3.83 -4.87 -13.14
N CYS A 112 -3.73 -3.76 -12.40
CA CYS A 112 -4.23 -3.67 -11.03
C CYS A 112 -5.73 -3.35 -10.96
N ALA A 113 -6.36 -2.92 -12.05
CA ALA A 113 -7.80 -2.73 -12.09
C ALA A 113 -8.53 -4.07 -11.87
N GLU A 114 -7.98 -5.17 -12.42
CA GLU A 114 -8.53 -6.52 -12.25
C GLU A 114 -8.30 -7.10 -10.86
N SER A 115 -7.32 -6.59 -10.11
CA SER A 115 -7.02 -7.01 -8.74
C SER A 115 -7.52 -6.03 -7.67
N SER A 116 -8.24 -4.98 -8.04
CA SER A 116 -8.77 -4.00 -7.09
C SER A 116 -10.13 -4.43 -6.54
N VAL A 117 -10.30 -4.35 -5.23
CA VAL A 117 -11.49 -4.78 -4.51
C VAL A 117 -11.98 -3.71 -3.53
N VAL A 118 -13.27 -3.71 -3.26
CA VAL A 118 -13.85 -2.95 -2.14
C VAL A 118 -14.09 -3.92 -0.99
N VAL A 119 -13.43 -3.67 0.14
CA VAL A 119 -13.51 -4.51 1.34
C VAL A 119 -14.22 -3.74 2.44
N LYS A 120 -15.24 -4.38 3.04
CA LYS A 120 -15.85 -3.90 4.29
C LYS A 120 -15.27 -4.70 5.45
N ILE A 121 -14.53 -4.02 6.32
CA ILE A 121 -13.93 -4.59 7.53
C ILE A 121 -14.83 -4.24 8.71
N LYS A 122 -15.35 -5.25 9.39
CA LYS A 122 -16.11 -5.07 10.62
C LYS A 122 -15.20 -5.25 11.82
N ARG A 123 -15.04 -4.19 12.62
CA ARG A 123 -14.12 -4.21 13.76
C ARG A 123 -14.88 -4.47 15.06
N GLN A 124 -14.30 -5.27 15.95
CA GLN A 124 -14.82 -5.42 17.31
C GLN A 124 -14.52 -4.19 18.17
N GLN A 125 -13.40 -3.52 17.88
CA GLN A 125 -12.94 -2.29 18.52
C GLN A 125 -12.64 -1.24 17.44
N GLY A 126 -13.21 -0.05 17.59
CA GLY A 126 -13.09 1.04 16.61
C GLY A 126 -14.17 1.02 15.52
N PRO A 127 -14.12 1.97 14.56
CA PRO A 127 -15.13 2.11 13.51
C PRO A 127 -15.01 1.03 12.42
N ASP A 128 -16.14 0.62 11.84
CA ASP A 128 -16.15 -0.21 10.63
C ASP A 128 -15.47 0.55 9.48
N VAL A 129 -14.68 -0.14 8.66
CA VAL A 129 -13.95 0.45 7.53
C VAL A 129 -14.50 -0.07 6.21
N LEU A 130 -14.59 0.82 5.22
CA LEU A 130 -14.85 0.49 3.82
C LEU A 130 -13.69 1.03 2.99
N THR A 131 -12.89 0.15 2.39
CA THR A 131 -11.66 0.51 1.70
C THR A 131 -11.61 -0.08 0.30
N PHE A 132 -11.12 0.70 -0.65
CA PHE A 132 -10.77 0.28 -2.00
C PHE A 132 -9.26 0.06 -2.06
N VAL A 133 -8.87 -1.18 -2.31
CA VAL A 133 -7.49 -1.65 -2.17
C VAL A 133 -7.20 -2.75 -3.19
N GLU A 134 -5.92 -3.01 -3.48
CA GLU A 134 -5.53 -4.22 -4.20
C GLU A 134 -5.77 -5.46 -3.34
N ALA A 135 -6.22 -6.56 -3.93
CA ALA A 135 -6.47 -7.81 -3.22
C ALA A 135 -5.21 -8.27 -2.47
N GLY A 136 -5.36 -8.47 -1.15
CA GLY A 136 -4.25 -8.77 -0.24
C GLY A 136 -3.67 -7.55 0.49
N GLY A 137 -4.05 -6.34 0.10
CA GLY A 137 -3.74 -5.12 0.85
C GLY A 137 -4.69 -4.90 2.03
N LEU A 138 -4.18 -4.30 3.10
CA LEU A 138 -4.93 -4.03 4.34
C LEU A 138 -5.81 -2.77 4.22
N GLY A 139 -5.35 -1.77 3.46
CA GLY A 139 -6.12 -0.56 3.20
C GLY A 139 -5.45 0.35 2.18
N ARG A 140 -6.21 1.27 1.58
CA ARG A 140 -5.65 2.34 0.75
C ARG A 140 -6.52 3.58 0.75
N SER A 141 -7.60 3.61 -0.02
CA SER A 141 -8.52 4.76 -0.06
C SER A 141 -9.92 4.33 0.30
N GLY A 142 -10.59 5.08 1.16
CA GLY A 142 -11.83 4.62 1.76
C GLY A 142 -12.36 5.56 2.81
N MET A 143 -13.29 5.04 3.60
CA MET A 143 -13.89 5.77 4.71
C MET A 143 -14.26 4.81 5.83
N ASN A 144 -14.51 5.34 7.02
CA ASN A 144 -14.97 4.58 8.16
C ASN A 144 -16.36 5.02 8.65
N SER A 145 -16.96 4.25 9.55
CA SER A 145 -18.29 4.53 10.10
C SER A 145 -18.35 5.76 11.02
N ALA A 146 -17.20 6.34 11.39
CA ALA A 146 -17.11 7.61 12.10
C ALA A 146 -17.15 8.83 11.14
N GLY A 147 -17.20 8.61 9.83
CA GLY A 147 -17.28 9.67 8.82
C GLY A 147 -15.92 10.23 8.40
N ILE A 148 -14.82 9.54 8.71
CA ILE A 148 -13.48 9.91 8.26
C ILE A 148 -13.21 9.24 6.91
N ALA A 149 -12.73 10.00 5.94
CA ALA A 149 -12.35 9.52 4.62
C ALA A 149 -10.87 9.79 4.34
N ILE A 150 -10.18 8.83 3.73
CA ILE A 150 -8.76 8.90 3.37
C ILE A 150 -8.60 8.63 1.88
N THR A 151 -7.80 9.46 1.22
CA THR A 151 -7.33 9.25 -0.16
C THR A 151 -5.84 9.50 -0.20
N ALA A 152 -5.09 8.70 -0.97
CA ALA A 152 -3.64 8.77 -1.01
C ALA A 152 -3.15 9.16 -2.42
N ASN A 153 -2.27 10.14 -2.51
CA ASN A 153 -1.61 10.53 -3.76
C ASN A 153 -0.13 10.22 -3.64
N TYR A 154 0.44 9.60 -4.67
CA TYR A 154 1.88 9.41 -4.74
C TYR A 154 2.59 10.75 -4.93
N LEU A 155 3.52 11.07 -4.04
CA LEU A 155 4.35 12.26 -4.09
C LEU A 155 5.82 11.84 -4.08
N ARG A 156 6.66 12.60 -4.78
CA ARG A 156 8.10 12.41 -4.81
C ARG A 156 8.80 13.62 -4.22
N CYS A 157 9.83 13.42 -3.41
CA CYS A 157 10.73 14.47 -2.98
C CYS A 157 12.17 13.97 -2.83
N GLU A 158 13.12 14.90 -2.80
CA GLU A 158 14.56 14.56 -2.70
C GLU A 158 14.94 13.82 -1.40
N ARG A 159 14.05 13.81 -0.40
CA ARG A 159 14.26 13.14 0.89
C ARG A 159 13.66 11.73 0.96
N ASP A 160 13.02 11.26 -0.11
CA ASP A 160 12.39 9.95 -0.11
C ASP A 160 13.43 8.85 0.14
N TYR A 161 13.07 7.90 1.03
CA TYR A 161 13.87 6.73 1.37
C TYR A 161 15.27 7.02 1.97
N GLN A 162 15.51 8.24 2.44
CA GLN A 162 16.73 8.60 3.19
C GLN A 162 16.73 8.05 4.62
N GLN A 163 15.56 7.73 5.16
CA GLN A 163 15.37 7.12 6.48
C GLN A 163 14.44 5.90 6.35
N GLN A 164 14.65 4.91 7.21
CA GLN A 164 13.79 3.74 7.27
C GLN A 164 12.51 4.11 8.02
N GLY A 165 11.38 4.06 7.33
CA GLY A 165 10.06 4.39 7.88
C GLY A 165 9.14 3.18 7.88
N VAL A 166 7.99 3.35 8.52
CA VAL A 166 6.87 2.44 8.38
C VAL A 166 6.35 2.54 6.94
N PRO A 167 5.99 1.42 6.27
CA PRO A 167 5.40 1.49 4.93
C PRO A 167 4.21 2.44 4.85
N ALA A 168 3.81 2.89 3.67
CA ALA A 168 2.72 3.87 3.51
C ALA A 168 1.30 3.30 3.71
N VAL A 169 1.15 1.97 3.75
CA VAL A 169 -0.13 1.24 3.85
C VAL A 169 -0.70 1.01 5.27
N PRO A 170 0.07 0.94 6.37
CA PRO A 170 -0.48 0.87 7.70
C PRO A 170 -0.99 2.25 8.10
N ASP A 171 -2.31 2.41 7.98
CA ASP A 171 -3.07 3.44 8.69
C ASP A 171 -2.75 3.32 10.20
N PRO A 172 -2.40 4.39 10.94
CA PRO A 172 -2.29 4.29 12.39
C PRO A 172 -3.67 4.00 13.00
N SER A 173 -3.73 2.96 13.84
CA SER A 173 -4.93 2.48 14.53
C SER A 173 -5.54 3.49 15.50
#